data_AF-A0A101GXP4-F1
#
_entry.id   AF-A0A101GXP4-F1
#
_cell.length_a   1.000
_cell.length_b   1.000
_cell.length_c   1.000
_cell.angle_alpha   90.00
_cell.angle_beta   90.00
_cell.angle_gamma   90.00
#
_symmetry.space_group_name_H-M   'P 1'
#
loop_
_entity.id
_entity.type
_entity.pdbx_description
1 polymer ?
#
loop_
_entity_poly.entity_id
_entity_poly.type
_entity_poly.pdbx_seq_one_letter_code
_entity_poly.pdbx_strand_id
1 'polypeptide(L)'
;MNSPERIRKWLVSSGVLNRVGKPSRYIGKELNRVTKNPAEKLRILLAFPDTYEVGMSHLGLKILYKELNLVDGFYAERAYLPWKDMIGEMYNAEIPLFSMETYTPAIDFDILGITLQYELCYS
;
A
#
# COMPACT_ATOMS: atom_id res chain seq x y z
N MET A 1 2.86 -11.72 -14.11
CA MET A 1 4.08 -10.87 -14.23
C MET A 1 4.13 -9.77 -13.16
N ASN A 2 3.03 -9.25 -12.64
CA ASN A 2 2.97 -8.58 -11.33
C ASN A 2 1.79 -9.20 -10.60
N SER A 3 2.02 -10.06 -9.60
CA SER A 3 0.92 -10.68 -8.86
C SER A 3 1.12 -10.49 -7.36
N PRO A 4 0.02 -10.40 -6.58
CA PRO A 4 0.08 -10.36 -5.12
C PRO A 4 0.97 -11.46 -4.52
N GLU A 5 0.89 -12.67 -5.08
CA GLU A 5 1.67 -13.82 -4.63
C GLU A 5 3.17 -13.65 -4.90
N ARG A 6 3.55 -13.10 -6.05
CA ARG A 6 4.96 -12.81 -6.38
C ARG A 6 5.53 -11.82 -5.40
N ILE A 7 4.83 -10.72 -5.13
CA ILE A 7 5.27 -9.67 -4.20
C ILE A 7 5.40 -10.24 -2.79
N ARG A 8 4.40 -10.99 -2.33
CA ARG A 8 4.44 -11.66 -1.02
C ARG A 8 5.60 -12.66 -0.91
N LYS A 9 5.83 -13.48 -1.94
CA LYS A 9 6.95 -14.43 -1.98
C LYS A 9 8.28 -13.69 -1.94
N TRP A 10 8.41 -12.59 -2.67
CA TRP A 10 9.61 -11.76 -2.63
C TRP A 10 9.85 -11.19 -1.22
N LEU A 11 8.84 -10.60 -0.57
CA LEU A 11 8.96 -10.07 0.79
C LEU A 11 9.42 -11.14 1.81
N VAL A 12 8.85 -12.35 1.73
CA VAL A 12 9.08 -13.40 2.74
C VAL A 12 10.31 -14.26 2.45
N SER A 13 10.65 -14.50 1.18
CA SER A 13 11.68 -15.48 0.80
C SER A 13 12.98 -14.89 0.27
N SER A 14 13.01 -13.64 -0.20
CA SER A 14 14.23 -13.03 -0.77
C SER A 14 15.22 -12.49 0.28
N GLY A 15 14.81 -12.47 1.55
CA GLY A 15 15.57 -11.81 2.62
C GLY A 15 15.57 -10.27 2.54
N VAL A 16 14.78 -9.65 1.65
CA VAL A 16 14.73 -8.18 1.48
C VAL A 16 14.41 -7.45 2.78
N LEU A 17 13.54 -8.02 3.60
CA LEU A 17 13.18 -7.44 4.90
C LEU A 17 14.38 -7.34 5.86
N ASN A 18 15.47 -8.10 5.66
CA ASN A 18 16.68 -7.97 6.48
C ASN A 18 17.65 -6.90 5.95
N ARG A 19 17.40 -6.35 4.75
CA ARG A 19 18.26 -5.35 4.09
C ARG A 19 17.75 -3.92 4.21
N VAL A 20 16.54 -3.72 4.74
CA VAL A 20 15.89 -2.40 4.89
C VAL A 20 15.82 -1.98 6.36
N GLY A 21 15.89 -0.67 6.63
CA GLY A 21 16.02 -0.13 7.98
C GLY A 21 14.77 -0.29 8.86
N LYS A 22 13.56 -0.30 8.27
CA LYS A 22 12.29 -0.54 9.00
C LYS A 22 11.42 -1.57 8.28
N PRO A 23 11.63 -2.87 8.52
CA PRO A 23 10.94 -3.94 7.80
C PRO A 23 9.42 -3.96 8.06
N SER A 24 9.01 -3.57 9.27
CA SER A 24 7.61 -3.52 9.70
C SER A 24 6.71 -2.66 8.81
N ARG A 25 7.27 -1.69 8.07
CA ARG A 25 6.56 -0.85 7.10
C ARG A 25 5.93 -1.65 5.95
N TYR A 26 6.40 -2.87 5.69
CA TYR A 26 6.10 -3.63 4.46
C TYR A 26 5.44 -4.99 4.72
N ILE A 27 5.25 -5.37 5.98
CA ILE A 27 4.74 -6.71 6.38
C ILE A 27 3.22 -6.83 6.23
N GLY A 28 2.51 -5.70 6.08
CA GLY A 28 1.05 -5.69 6.05
C GLY A 28 0.42 -6.24 7.33
N LYS A 29 -0.74 -6.89 7.17
CA LYS A 29 -1.51 -7.59 8.22
C LYS A 29 -1.99 -6.72 9.39
N GLU A 30 -2.27 -5.45 9.14
CA GLU A 30 -2.87 -4.55 10.13
C GLU A 30 -4.17 -5.09 10.72
N LEU A 31 -4.38 -4.76 12.00
CA LEU A 31 -5.69 -4.89 12.66
C LEU A 31 -6.68 -3.97 11.96
N ASN A 32 -7.90 -4.44 11.71
CA ASN A 32 -8.95 -3.74 10.96
C ASN A 32 -8.69 -3.58 9.45
N ARG A 33 -7.76 -4.34 8.87
CA ARG A 33 -7.70 -4.44 7.41
C ARG A 33 -9.01 -5.02 6.87
N VAL A 34 -9.55 -4.40 5.83
CA VAL A 34 -10.70 -4.89 5.08
C VAL A 34 -10.19 -5.77 3.93
N THR A 35 -10.82 -6.93 3.76
CA THR A 35 -10.57 -7.81 2.61
C THR A 35 -11.92 -8.18 1.99
N LYS A 36 -12.09 -7.88 0.70
CA LYS A 36 -13.30 -8.17 -0.09
C LYS A 36 -12.92 -9.03 -1.30
N ASN A 37 -13.91 -9.67 -1.92
CA ASN A 37 -13.72 -10.24 -3.25
C ASN A 37 -13.58 -9.08 -4.26
N PRO A 38 -12.50 -9.00 -5.05
CA PRO A 38 -12.34 -7.95 -6.06
C PRO A 38 -13.32 -8.07 -7.24
N ALA A 39 -13.95 -9.23 -7.45
CA ALA A 39 -14.94 -9.39 -8.51
C ALA A 39 -16.10 -8.40 -8.33
N GLU A 40 -16.42 -7.67 -9.41
CA GLU A 40 -17.54 -6.71 -9.47
C GLU A 40 -17.41 -5.51 -8.51
N LYS A 41 -16.21 -5.22 -7.99
CA LYS A 41 -15.95 -4.04 -7.14
C LYS A 41 -15.06 -3.05 -7.85
N LEU A 42 -15.33 -1.75 -7.67
CA LEU A 42 -14.42 -0.68 -8.07
C LEU A 42 -13.21 -0.67 -7.13
N ARG A 43 -12.03 -0.93 -7.68
CA ARG A 43 -10.76 -1.06 -6.96
C ARG A 43 -10.12 0.32 -6.79
N ILE A 44 -9.97 0.74 -5.55
CA ILE A 44 -9.44 2.07 -5.21
C ILE A 44 -8.15 1.90 -4.40
N LEU A 45 -7.05 2.50 -4.85
CA LEU A 45 -5.82 2.59 -4.08
C LEU A 45 -5.69 4.00 -3.49
N LEU A 46 -5.77 4.10 -2.17
CA LEU A 46 -5.50 5.33 -1.43
C LEU A 46 -4.00 5.40 -1.10
N ALA A 47 -3.26 6.18 -1.88
CA ALA A 47 -1.84 6.38 -1.68
C ALA A 47 -1.56 7.59 -0.78
N PHE A 48 -0.72 7.38 0.23
CA PHE A 48 -0.16 8.43 1.07
C PHE A 48 1.29 8.71 0.64
N PRO A 49 1.66 9.98 0.36
CA PRO A 49 2.96 10.35 -0.19
C PRO A 49 4.10 10.37 0.86
N ASP A 50 4.01 9.55 1.90
CA ASP A 50 5.02 9.42 2.95
C ASP A 50 5.05 7.96 3.44
N THR A 51 6.01 7.66 4.29
CA THR A 51 6.20 6.40 4.98
C THR A 51 4.98 5.96 5.76
N TYR A 52 4.90 4.64 5.96
CA TYR A 52 3.83 3.97 6.67
C TYR A 52 3.53 4.56 8.05
N GLU A 53 4.53 4.83 8.89
CA GLU A 53 4.28 5.38 10.23
C GLU A 53 3.61 6.77 10.21
N VAL A 54 3.96 7.60 9.24
CA VAL A 54 3.38 8.94 9.07
C VAL A 54 1.95 8.78 8.56
N GLY A 55 1.76 8.04 7.47
CA GLY A 55 0.45 7.84 6.87
C GLY A 55 -0.54 7.05 7.74
N MET A 56 -0.07 6.11 8.57
CA MET A 56 -0.94 5.37 9.50
C MET A 56 -1.50 6.27 10.60
N SER A 57 -0.89 7.42 10.90
CA SER A 57 -1.43 8.38 11.86
C SER A 57 -2.46 9.32 11.22
N HIS A 58 -2.63 9.28 9.91
CA HIS A 58 -3.45 10.24 9.17
C HIS A 58 -4.96 9.95 9.27
N LEU A 59 -5.70 10.85 9.93
CA LEU A 59 -7.14 10.68 10.20
C LEU A 59 -7.99 10.69 8.91
N GLY A 60 -7.73 11.61 7.96
CA GLY A 60 -8.52 11.69 6.72
C GLY A 60 -8.45 10.41 5.89
N LEU A 61 -7.25 9.89 5.62
CA LEU A 61 -7.00 8.57 5.04
C LEU A 61 -7.75 7.45 5.77
N LYS A 62 -7.77 7.41 7.11
CA LYS A 62 -8.54 6.41 7.87
C LYS A 62 -10.04 6.52 7.63
N ILE A 63 -10.57 7.75 7.63
CA ILE A 63 -11.98 8.01 7.35
C ILE A 63 -12.31 7.56 5.93
N LEU A 64 -11.57 8.01 4.92
CA LEU A 64 -11.79 7.62 3.52
C LEU A 64 -11.71 6.10 3.33
N TYR A 65 -10.69 5.46 3.89
CA TYR A 65 -10.53 4.02 3.84
C TYR A 65 -11.74 3.29 4.43
N LYS A 66 -12.24 3.75 5.58
CA LYS A 66 -13.41 3.18 6.23
C LYS A 66 -14.68 3.41 5.41
N GLU A 67 -14.99 4.66 5.09
CA GLU A 67 -16.25 5.04 4.42
C GLU A 67 -16.35 4.41 3.02
N LEU A 68 -15.27 4.39 2.25
CA LEU A 68 -15.26 3.69 0.95
C LEU A 68 -15.50 2.19 1.11
N ASN A 69 -14.91 1.58 2.15
CA ASN A 69 -15.11 0.15 2.38
C ASN A 69 -16.48 -0.19 2.99
N LEU A 70 -17.28 0.77 3.46
CA LEU A 70 -18.68 0.55 3.85
C LEU A 70 -19.63 0.50 2.65
N VAL A 71 -19.24 1.08 1.50
CA VAL A 71 -20.01 1.00 0.26
C VAL A 71 -19.81 -0.38 -0.37
N ASP A 72 -20.90 -1.08 -0.69
CA ASP A 72 -20.81 -2.45 -1.22
C ASP A 72 -20.02 -2.50 -2.53
N GLY A 73 -20.26 -1.58 -3.47
CA GLY A 73 -19.59 -1.57 -4.78
C GLY A 73 -18.10 -1.20 -4.77
N PHE A 74 -17.53 -0.79 -3.65
CA PHE A 74 -16.16 -0.29 -3.58
C PHE A 74 -15.24 -1.20 -2.78
N TYR A 75 -13.98 -1.28 -3.20
CA TYR A 75 -12.93 -1.93 -2.44
C TYR A 75 -11.69 -1.04 -2.41
N ALA A 76 -11.50 -0.36 -1.28
CA ALA A 76 -10.36 0.51 -1.06
C ALA A 76 -9.24 -0.21 -0.32
N GLU A 77 -8.02 -0.06 -0.82
CA GLU A 77 -6.77 -0.49 -0.21
C GLU A 77 -5.82 0.71 -0.10
N ARG A 78 -4.74 0.58 0.67
CA ARG A 78 -3.81 1.68 0.96
C ARG A 78 -2.42 1.37 0.42
N ALA A 79 -1.73 2.41 -0.03
CA ALA A 79 -0.30 2.37 -0.31
C ALA A 79 0.40 3.53 0.41
N TYR A 80 1.66 3.32 0.74
CA TYR A 80 2.52 4.32 1.37
C TYR A 80 3.81 4.42 0.56
N LEU A 81 4.46 5.58 0.56
CA LEU A 81 5.74 5.75 -0.11
C LEU A 81 6.81 4.90 0.59
N PRO A 82 7.42 3.90 -0.08
CA PRO A 82 8.51 3.13 0.52
C PRO A 82 9.71 4.04 0.80
N TRP A 83 10.52 3.69 1.79
CA TRP A 83 11.74 4.45 2.05
C TRP A 83 12.81 4.16 0.99
N LYS A 84 13.80 5.05 0.85
CA LYS A 84 14.80 5.01 -0.23
C LYS A 84 15.53 3.67 -0.35
N ASP A 85 15.75 2.98 0.76
CA ASP A 85 16.36 1.65 0.81
C ASP A 85 15.47 0.58 0.15
N MET A 86 14.19 0.53 0.52
CA MET A 86 13.21 -0.37 -0.09
C MET A 86 12.94 -0.02 -1.55
N ILE A 87 12.91 1.27 -1.91
CA ILE A 87 12.80 1.69 -3.31
C ILE A 87 13.93 1.07 -4.15
N GLY A 88 15.18 1.10 -3.66
CA GLY A 88 16.30 0.46 -4.35
C GLY A 88 16.13 -1.05 -4.53
N GLU A 89 15.68 -1.74 -3.49
CA GLU A 89 15.38 -3.18 -3.54
C GLU A 89 14.23 -3.50 -4.50
N MET A 90 13.19 -2.68 -4.52
CA MET A 90 12.05 -2.81 -5.43
C MET A 90 12.46 -2.61 -6.89
N TYR A 91 13.29 -1.62 -7.19
CA TYR A 91 13.83 -1.42 -8.54
C TYR A 91 14.66 -2.62 -9.00
N ASN A 92 15.59 -3.11 -8.16
CA ASN A 92 16.46 -4.25 -8.49
C ASN A 92 15.68 -5.54 -8.72
N ALA A 93 14.55 -5.73 -8.02
CA ALA A 93 13.72 -6.93 -8.10
C ALA A 93 12.52 -6.78 -9.05
N GLU A 94 12.40 -5.63 -9.74
CA GLU A 94 11.27 -5.29 -10.60
C GLU A 94 9.91 -5.45 -9.89
N ILE A 95 9.83 -4.96 -8.65
CA ILE A 95 8.63 -4.99 -7.83
C ILE A 95 7.94 -3.62 -7.93
N PRO A 96 6.69 -3.56 -8.44
CA PRO A 96 5.96 -2.30 -8.52
C PRO A 96 5.52 -1.84 -7.12
N LEU A 97 5.08 -0.58 -7.00
CA LEU A 97 4.31 -0.15 -5.83
C LEU A 97 3.10 -1.07 -5.64
N PHE A 98 2.78 -1.42 -4.40
CA PHE A 98 1.71 -2.36 -4.07
C PHE A 98 0.91 -1.92 -2.85
N SER A 99 -0.30 -2.47 -2.70
CA SER A 99 -1.16 -2.20 -1.57
C SER A 99 -0.74 -2.95 -0.29
N MET A 100 -1.04 -2.36 0.86
CA MET A 100 -0.67 -2.91 2.17
C MET A 100 -1.57 -4.09 2.60
N GLU A 101 -2.82 -4.11 2.15
CA GLU A 101 -3.80 -5.12 2.54
C GLU A 101 -3.56 -6.47 1.85
N THR A 102 -3.31 -6.43 0.54
CA THR A 102 -3.25 -7.65 -0.29
C THR A 102 -1.98 -7.79 -1.10
N TYR A 103 -1.08 -6.80 -1.08
CA TYR A 103 0.08 -6.74 -1.99
C TYR A 103 -0.32 -6.63 -3.46
N THR A 104 -1.51 -6.11 -3.75
CA THR A 104 -1.93 -5.92 -5.14
C THR A 104 -1.09 -4.79 -5.76
N PRO A 105 -0.47 -5.02 -6.92
CA PRO A 105 0.23 -3.96 -7.67
C PRO A 105 -0.66 -2.73 -7.88
N ALA A 106 -0.10 -1.54 -7.76
CA ALA A 106 -0.83 -0.28 -7.92
C ALA A 106 -1.47 -0.14 -9.32
N ILE A 107 -0.86 -0.75 -10.33
CA ILE A 107 -1.36 -0.76 -11.71
C ILE A 107 -2.64 -1.59 -11.90
N ASP A 108 -2.96 -2.47 -10.95
CA ASP A 108 -4.14 -3.34 -11.01
C ASP A 108 -5.37 -2.73 -10.29
N PHE A 109 -5.31 -1.43 -9.93
CA PHE A 109 -6.44 -0.69 -9.36
C PHE A 109 -7.08 0.21 -10.42
N ASP A 110 -8.40 0.41 -10.32
CA ASP A 110 -9.17 1.26 -11.24
C ASP A 110 -8.96 2.75 -10.95
N ILE A 111 -8.77 3.09 -9.67
CA ILE A 111 -8.58 4.48 -9.20
C ILE A 111 -7.37 4.55 -8.28
N LEU A 112 -6.49 5.52 -8.55
CA LEU A 112 -5.44 5.95 -7.63
C LEU A 112 -5.82 7.28 -6.99
N GLY A 113 -6.13 7.27 -5.69
CA GLY A 113 -6.37 8.48 -4.91
C GLY A 113 -5.12 8.87 -4.12
N ILE A 114 -4.55 10.04 -4.39
CA ILE A 114 -3.40 10.57 -3.64
C ILE A 114 -3.91 11.64 -2.69
N THR A 115 -3.70 11.46 -1.38
CA THR A 115 -4.01 12.50 -0.40
C THR A 115 -2.76 13.34 -0.14
N LEU A 116 -2.83 14.62 -0.53
CA LEU A 116 -1.80 15.60 -0.26
C LEU A 116 -2.28 16.44 0.93
N GLN A 117 -1.72 16.19 2.11
CA GLN A 117 -1.94 17.10 3.23
C GLN A 117 -1.00 18.30 3.09
N TYR A 118 -1.56 19.49 3.27
CA TYR A 118 -0.85 20.75 3.15
C TYR A 118 -0.29 21.17 4.50
N GLU A 119 0.76 20.51 4.98
CA GLU A 119 1.75 21.10 5.90
C GLU A 119 3.11 20.44 5.61
N LEU A 120 4.02 21.20 5.00
CA LEU A 120 5.44 20.87 4.75
C LEU A 120 5.77 19.82 3.66
N CYS A 121 4.98 19.67 2.59
CA CYS A 121 5.45 19.04 1.36
C CYS A 121 6.38 19.98 0.53
N TYR A 122 7.46 20.45 1.13
CA TYR A 122 8.60 21.02 0.40
C TYR A 122 9.87 20.93 1.24
N SER A 123 10.67 19.88 1.05
CA SER A 123 12.11 19.85 1.29
C SER A 123 12.73 18.73 0.46
#